data_AF-A0A1Q6R2V4-F1
#
_entry.id   AF-A0A1Q6R2V4-F1
#
_cell.length_a   1.000
_cell.length_b   1.000
_cell.length_c   1.000
_cell.angle_alpha   90.00
_cell.angle_beta   90.00
_cell.angle_gamma   90.00
#
_symmetry.space_group_name_H-M   'P 1'
#
loop_
_entity.id
_entity.type
_entity.pdbx_description
1 polymer ?
#
loop_
_entity_poly.entity_id
_entity_poly.type
_entity_poly.pdbx_seq_one_letter_code
_entity_poly.pdbx_strand_id
1 'polypeptide(L)'
;ILTLDATVQACLEKQLSAAIARYDVQNGAFGLVMNCKTGEILAMATLGSYDPNNYLEIADEGTAAQLEEMKRVYLAEPEGSEAYEAGKTAYGEALSAARLKQWRNRVISDGYEPGSTFKVLTMSAALDCGAIDLNTPFHCSGSEQIPGRAQRLHCWRSTGHGAEKTPQALQNSCNIAFAHIALKLGGERFYEYVKNFGVLEKTGIDLAGESKGVFFDKALVTDTDKWGTASLTSGSFGQTFKITPLQLVRAISSVVNGGQLMEPYIVSEILDADGNTVMKAEPTVVRGTISQETSDTMRTLIESVVTEGTAKNAKVAGFSIGGKTGTSEKIDVFDENGQRVQDKIVSFVGIAPMDDPEYIILAALDTPSRTTGIYISGGVMAAPTVGAVMADVLPYLGVKQSFSEDDIAGKQIVMEDLTGMTAKDAQTLLKKEGLTAAISGSGETVTGQIPSPGQTVPGGSQVLLFLGQTPEPETVKVPDFYGMNRQQASDAAGALGLYILVTGNDEISTGVTVTAQNVAKDTEVPAGTTITLVFADTAARD
;
A
#
# COMPACT_ATOMS: atom_id res chain seq x y z
N ILE A 1 15.96 13.02 -19.42
CA ILE A 1 14.53 12.70 -19.17
C ILE A 1 14.50 11.50 -18.25
N LEU A 2 13.65 11.53 -17.22
CA LEU A 2 13.50 10.45 -16.25
C LEU A 2 12.26 9.62 -16.55
N THR A 3 12.20 8.40 -16.03
CA THR A 3 11.00 7.56 -15.99
C THR A 3 9.99 8.05 -14.95
N LEU A 4 10.43 8.92 -14.02
CA LEU A 4 9.55 9.53 -13.02
C LEU A 4 8.43 10.32 -13.71
N ASP A 5 7.20 9.98 -13.40
CA ASP A 5 6.02 10.72 -13.81
C ASP A 5 5.62 11.67 -12.67
N ALA A 6 5.61 12.98 -12.95
CA ALA A 6 5.35 14.00 -11.95
C ALA A 6 3.94 13.88 -11.31
N THR A 7 2.95 13.40 -12.06
CA THR A 7 1.59 13.16 -11.56
C THR A 7 1.58 11.95 -10.62
N VAL A 8 2.19 10.83 -11.04
CA VAL A 8 2.30 9.62 -10.21
C VAL A 8 3.08 9.90 -8.93
N GLN A 9 4.18 10.66 -9.03
CA GLN A 9 4.98 11.11 -7.88
C GLN A 9 4.12 11.93 -6.90
N ALA A 10 3.39 12.94 -7.41
CA ALA A 10 2.54 13.79 -6.57
C ALA A 10 1.42 12.98 -5.89
N CYS A 11 0.82 12.01 -6.59
CA CYS A 11 -0.19 11.12 -6.02
C CYS A 11 0.39 10.26 -4.88
N LEU A 12 1.58 9.67 -5.08
CA LEU A 12 2.26 8.89 -4.05
C LEU A 12 2.55 9.76 -2.81
N GLU A 13 3.17 10.92 -2.99
CA GLU A 13 3.51 11.84 -1.89
C GLU A 13 2.27 12.36 -1.14
N LYS A 14 1.21 12.70 -1.87
CA LYS A 14 -0.08 13.13 -1.30
C LYS A 14 -0.66 12.06 -0.39
N GLN A 15 -0.74 10.81 -0.84
CA GLN A 15 -1.36 9.74 -0.06
C GLN A 15 -0.48 9.30 1.11
N LEU A 16 0.84 9.28 0.96
CA LEU A 16 1.76 9.06 2.07
C LEU A 16 1.67 10.19 3.12
N SER A 17 1.53 11.45 2.69
CA SER A 17 1.39 12.60 3.61
C SER A 17 0.07 12.53 4.37
N ALA A 18 -1.02 12.18 3.68
CA ALA A 18 -2.33 11.95 4.29
C ALA A 18 -2.26 10.81 5.32
N ALA A 19 -1.54 9.73 5.02
CA ALA A 19 -1.33 8.63 5.95
C ALA A 19 -0.51 9.04 7.18
N ILE A 20 0.55 9.86 7.02
CA ILE A 20 1.33 10.41 8.13
C ILE A 20 0.43 11.20 9.08
N ALA A 21 -0.38 12.11 8.53
CA ALA A 21 -1.30 12.94 9.32
C ALA A 21 -2.39 12.09 10.00
N ARG A 22 -2.95 11.10 9.27
CA ARG A 22 -4.05 10.25 9.76
C ARG A 22 -3.62 9.30 10.88
N TYR A 23 -2.43 8.71 10.75
CA TYR A 23 -1.94 7.67 11.65
C TYR A 23 -0.86 8.16 12.62
N ASP A 24 -0.61 9.48 12.64
CA ASP A 24 0.39 10.14 13.49
C ASP A 24 1.74 9.39 13.42
N VAL A 25 2.26 9.28 12.19
CA VAL A 25 3.46 8.47 11.89
C VAL A 25 4.72 9.24 12.27
N GLN A 26 5.46 8.72 13.26
CA GLN A 26 6.53 9.47 13.93
C GLN A 26 7.85 9.51 13.16
N ASN A 27 8.17 8.47 12.38
CA ASN A 27 9.44 8.38 11.65
C ASN A 27 9.23 8.44 10.13
N GLY A 28 8.18 9.13 9.71
CA GLY A 28 7.83 9.37 8.30
C GLY A 28 7.39 8.12 7.55
N ALA A 29 7.25 8.26 6.24
CA ALA A 29 6.79 7.21 5.35
C ALA A 29 7.67 7.14 4.10
N PHE A 30 7.70 5.99 3.44
CA PHE A 30 8.41 5.82 2.18
C PHE A 30 7.64 4.89 1.25
N GLY A 31 7.86 5.04 -0.05
CA GLY A 31 7.18 4.23 -1.05
C GLY A 31 7.74 4.41 -2.44
N LEU A 32 7.30 3.54 -3.35
CA LEU A 32 7.63 3.62 -4.78
C LEU A 32 6.52 3.02 -5.64
N VAL A 33 6.47 3.45 -6.89
CA VAL A 33 5.67 2.88 -7.98
C VAL A 33 6.64 2.43 -9.06
N MET A 34 6.58 1.16 -9.44
CA MET A 34 7.41 0.59 -10.50
C MET A 34 6.54 -0.15 -11.51
N ASN A 35 6.92 -0.08 -12.79
CA ASN A 35 6.32 -0.92 -13.81
C ASN A 35 6.92 -2.34 -13.72
N CYS A 36 6.06 -3.35 -13.53
CA CYS A 36 6.45 -4.73 -13.30
C CYS A 36 7.15 -5.38 -14.50
N LYS A 37 6.83 -4.92 -15.70
CA LYS A 37 7.29 -5.52 -16.97
C LYS A 37 8.56 -4.87 -17.47
N THR A 38 8.76 -3.58 -17.17
CA THR A 38 9.90 -2.80 -17.69
C THR A 38 10.98 -2.55 -16.65
N GLY A 39 10.63 -2.46 -15.37
CA GLY A 39 11.54 -1.99 -14.31
C GLY A 39 11.58 -0.46 -14.17
N GLU A 40 10.80 0.29 -14.95
CA GLU A 40 10.74 1.75 -14.83
C GLU A 40 10.22 2.17 -13.46
N ILE A 41 10.95 3.07 -12.80
CA ILE A 41 10.48 3.71 -11.57
C ILE A 41 9.65 4.93 -11.97
N LEU A 42 8.34 4.88 -11.72
CA LEU A 42 7.43 5.99 -12.02
C LEU A 42 7.33 6.99 -10.87
N ALA A 43 7.50 6.51 -9.64
CA ALA A 43 7.55 7.36 -8.46
C ALA A 43 8.42 6.73 -7.37
N MET A 44 9.08 7.55 -6.58
CA MET A 44 9.89 7.15 -5.43
C MET A 44 9.88 8.27 -4.39
N ALA A 45 9.35 7.99 -3.21
CA ALA A 45 9.12 8.99 -2.19
C ALA A 45 9.70 8.58 -0.83
N THR A 46 10.27 9.56 -0.13
CA THR A 46 10.61 9.51 1.28
C THR A 46 10.05 10.77 1.92
N LEU A 47 9.09 10.63 2.82
CA LEU A 47 8.49 11.74 3.57
C LEU A 47 9.16 11.89 4.94
N GLY A 48 9.22 13.14 5.42
CA GLY A 48 10.19 13.56 6.43
C GLY A 48 11.57 13.85 5.82
N SER A 49 11.61 14.18 4.52
CA SER A 49 12.82 14.56 3.78
C SER A 49 12.97 16.10 3.71
N TYR A 50 13.88 16.59 2.88
CA TYR A 50 14.33 17.98 2.80
C TYR A 50 13.88 18.65 1.50
N ASP A 51 13.84 19.99 1.49
CA ASP A 51 13.70 20.76 0.25
C ASP A 51 15.04 20.76 -0.51
N PRO A 52 15.12 20.23 -1.75
CA PRO A 52 16.36 20.22 -2.51
C PRO A 52 16.91 21.62 -2.83
N ASN A 53 16.07 22.66 -2.86
CA ASN A 53 16.53 24.04 -3.02
C ASN A 53 17.22 24.58 -1.76
N ASN A 54 16.91 24.00 -0.60
CA ASN A 54 17.41 24.39 0.71
C ASN A 54 18.02 23.18 1.46
N TYR A 55 18.78 22.35 0.74
CA TYR A 55 19.22 21.03 1.23
C TYR A 55 20.09 21.04 2.49
N LEU A 56 20.66 22.19 2.85
CA LEU A 56 21.44 22.38 4.08
C LEU A 56 20.58 22.70 5.31
N GLU A 57 19.32 23.07 5.13
CA GLU A 57 18.37 23.31 6.21
C GLU A 57 17.83 21.98 6.73
N ILE A 58 17.63 21.90 8.05
CA ILE A 58 17.10 20.72 8.70
C ILE A 58 15.58 20.77 8.64
N ALA A 59 14.98 19.81 7.93
CA ALA A 59 13.54 19.80 7.71
C ALA A 59 12.72 19.38 8.94
N ASP A 60 13.29 18.51 9.78
CA ASP A 60 12.65 18.08 11.02
C ASP A 60 12.74 19.19 12.08
N GLU A 61 11.60 19.79 12.44
CA GLU A 61 11.53 20.93 13.36
C GLU A 61 12.11 20.59 14.75
N GLY A 62 11.90 19.36 15.24
CA GLY A 62 12.43 18.91 16.52
C GLY A 62 13.96 18.87 16.52
N THR A 63 14.56 18.26 15.50
CA THR A 63 16.01 18.20 15.30
C THR A 63 16.58 19.59 15.07
N ALA A 64 15.91 20.44 14.29
CA ALA A 64 16.32 21.81 14.06
C ALA A 64 16.36 22.61 15.39
N ALA A 65 15.33 22.49 16.23
CA ALA A 65 15.28 23.13 17.54
C ALA A 65 16.39 22.62 18.48
N GLN A 66 16.65 21.32 18.49
CA GLN A 66 17.76 20.74 19.27
C GLN A 66 19.12 21.28 18.82
N LEU A 67 19.35 21.40 17.52
CA LEU A 67 20.60 21.94 16.96
C LEU A 67 20.78 23.43 17.29
N GLU A 68 19.70 24.22 17.22
CA GLU A 68 19.74 25.63 17.63
C GLU A 68 20.02 25.77 19.14
N GLU A 69 19.49 24.88 19.97
CA GLU A 69 19.82 24.84 21.40
C GLU A 69 21.30 24.51 21.64
N MET A 70 21.81 23.45 21.01
CA MET A 70 23.24 23.09 21.11
C MET A 70 24.13 24.27 20.70
N LYS A 71 23.75 24.97 19.64
CA LYS A 71 24.45 26.14 19.14
C LYS A 71 24.44 27.29 20.14
N ARG A 72 23.28 27.59 20.73
CA ARG A 72 23.14 28.60 21.77
C ARG A 72 24.00 28.28 22.98
N VAL A 73 24.04 27.02 23.41
CA VAL A 73 24.81 26.57 24.58
C VAL A 73 26.30 26.81 24.37
N TYR A 74 26.91 26.35 23.27
CA TYR A 74 28.35 26.52 23.11
C TYR A 74 28.75 27.98 22.83
N LEU A 75 27.89 28.78 22.18
CA LEU A 75 28.17 30.21 21.95
C LEU A 75 28.11 31.06 23.22
N ALA A 76 27.50 30.56 24.30
CA ALA A 76 27.51 31.23 25.60
C ALA A 76 28.82 31.03 26.37
N GLU A 77 29.63 30.04 25.98
CA GLU A 77 30.94 29.77 26.58
C GLU A 77 32.01 30.74 26.04
N PRO A 78 33.06 31.08 26.83
CA PRO A 78 34.14 31.91 26.35
C PRO A 78 34.84 31.30 25.13
N GLU A 79 35.01 32.10 24.07
CA GLU A 79 35.65 31.64 22.83
C GLU A 79 37.06 31.10 23.11
N GLY A 80 37.36 29.91 22.57
CA GLY A 80 38.63 29.20 22.79
C GLY A 80 38.74 28.46 24.13
N SER A 81 37.70 28.47 24.97
CA SER A 81 37.63 27.59 26.14
C SER A 81 37.42 26.12 25.74
N GLU A 82 37.77 25.20 26.63
CA GLU A 82 37.55 23.76 26.41
C GLU A 82 36.07 23.43 26.17
N ALA A 83 35.17 24.07 26.93
CA ALA A 83 33.72 23.90 26.77
C ALA A 83 33.20 24.42 25.42
N TYR A 84 33.71 25.57 24.95
CA TYR A 84 33.38 26.13 23.65
C TYR A 84 33.79 25.19 22.51
N GLU A 85 35.04 24.71 22.49
CA GLU A 85 35.53 23.83 21.43
C GLU A 85 34.85 22.45 21.45
N ALA A 86 34.58 21.90 22.63
CA ALA A 86 33.81 20.65 22.77
C ALA A 86 32.38 20.81 22.25
N GLY A 87 31.67 21.88 22.64
CA GLY A 87 30.30 22.14 22.21
C GLY A 87 30.18 22.43 20.71
N LYS A 88 31.13 23.20 20.15
CA LYS A 88 31.21 23.47 18.71
C LYS A 88 31.43 22.18 17.90
N THR A 89 32.28 21.29 18.39
CA THR A 89 32.52 19.97 17.79
C THR A 89 31.26 19.12 17.82
N ALA A 90 30.62 18.98 18.99
CA ALA A 90 29.38 18.22 19.15
C ALA A 90 28.24 18.76 18.26
N TYR A 91 28.09 20.08 18.16
CA TYR A 91 27.14 20.70 17.23
C TYR A 91 27.45 20.37 15.78
N GLY A 92 28.72 20.47 15.36
CA GLY A 92 29.15 20.14 14.00
C GLY A 92 28.87 18.68 13.63
N GLU A 93 29.14 17.76 14.56
CA GLU A 93 28.85 16.34 14.40
C GLU A 93 27.34 16.08 14.31
N ALA A 94 26.54 16.67 15.21
CA ALA A 94 25.09 16.53 15.20
C ALA A 94 24.45 17.11 13.93
N LEU A 95 24.90 18.28 13.47
CA LEU A 95 24.42 18.92 12.24
C LEU A 95 24.76 18.06 11.01
N SER A 96 25.98 17.55 10.96
CA SER A 96 26.42 16.65 9.88
C SER A 96 25.58 15.36 9.86
N ALA A 97 25.38 14.75 11.03
CA ALA A 97 24.55 13.55 11.17
C ALA A 97 23.09 13.80 10.75
N ALA A 98 22.49 14.93 11.16
CA ALA A 98 21.13 15.31 10.78
C ALA A 98 20.99 15.50 9.27
N ARG A 99 21.94 16.20 8.63
CA ARG A 99 21.97 16.38 7.17
C ARG A 99 22.14 15.06 6.42
N LEU A 100 23.10 14.24 6.83
CA LEU A 100 23.31 12.93 6.22
C LEU A 100 22.09 12.03 6.39
N LYS A 101 21.36 12.11 7.51
CA LYS A 101 20.11 11.37 7.72
C LYS A 101 19.01 11.80 6.75
N GLN A 102 18.74 13.09 6.60
CA GLN A 102 17.66 13.57 5.73
C GLN A 102 17.94 13.38 4.24
N TRP A 103 19.22 13.39 3.83
CA TRP A 103 19.62 13.17 2.43
C TRP A 103 19.48 11.73 1.94
N ARG A 104 19.21 10.78 2.83
CA ARG A 104 19.06 9.37 2.47
C ARG A 104 17.76 9.14 1.72
N ASN A 105 17.87 8.43 0.59
CA ASN A 105 16.71 7.86 -0.07
C ASN A 105 16.42 6.47 0.54
N ARG A 106 15.40 6.40 1.39
CA ARG A 106 15.07 5.17 2.13
C ARG A 106 14.73 3.99 1.23
N VAL A 107 14.26 4.24 0.00
CA VAL A 107 13.88 3.19 -0.94
C VAL A 107 15.07 2.38 -1.43
N ILE A 108 16.25 2.99 -1.54
CA ILE A 108 17.47 2.34 -2.08
C ILE A 108 18.59 2.22 -1.04
N SER A 109 18.61 3.06 -0.01
CA SER A 109 19.73 3.14 0.95
C SER A 109 19.45 2.42 2.26
N ASP A 110 18.18 2.31 2.67
CA ASP A 110 17.81 1.85 4.01
C ASP A 110 17.25 0.43 3.95
N GLY A 111 17.86 -0.48 4.71
CA GLY A 111 17.31 -1.81 4.92
C GLY A 111 16.22 -1.75 5.99
N TYR A 112 15.09 -2.41 5.75
CA TYR A 112 14.05 -2.65 6.75
C TYR A 112 13.66 -4.12 6.77
N GLU A 113 13.07 -4.57 7.88
CA GLU A 113 12.51 -5.92 7.93
C GLU A 113 11.23 -5.95 7.09
N PRO A 114 11.18 -6.70 5.97
CA PRO A 114 10.03 -6.69 5.07
C PRO A 114 8.77 -7.28 5.72
N GLY A 115 8.96 -8.16 6.71
CA GLY A 115 7.88 -8.86 7.37
C GLY A 115 7.05 -9.67 6.38
N SER A 116 5.74 -9.70 6.61
CA SER A 116 4.84 -10.59 5.87
C SER A 116 4.72 -10.34 4.36
N THR A 117 5.24 -9.24 3.81
CA THR A 117 5.34 -9.07 2.35
C THR A 117 6.30 -10.11 1.73
N PHE A 118 7.34 -10.51 2.47
CA PHE A 118 8.32 -11.51 2.02
C PHE A 118 7.72 -12.92 1.84
N LYS A 119 6.57 -13.18 2.46
CA LYS A 119 5.82 -14.43 2.28
C LYS A 119 5.47 -14.72 0.82
N VAL A 120 5.35 -13.68 -0.01
CA VAL A 120 5.16 -13.84 -1.46
C VAL A 120 6.33 -14.62 -2.07
N LEU A 121 7.56 -14.27 -1.73
CA LEU A 121 8.77 -14.94 -2.24
C LEU A 121 8.89 -16.37 -1.72
N THR A 122 8.66 -16.57 -0.42
CA THR A 122 8.70 -17.91 0.20
C THR A 122 7.65 -18.85 -0.41
N MET A 123 6.42 -18.36 -0.61
CA MET A 123 5.33 -19.14 -1.22
C MET A 123 5.68 -19.53 -2.66
N SER A 124 6.16 -18.54 -3.44
CA SER A 124 6.55 -18.75 -4.83
C SER A 124 7.65 -19.81 -4.95
N ALA A 125 8.70 -19.72 -4.11
CA ALA A 125 9.78 -20.70 -4.10
C ALA A 125 9.30 -22.13 -3.78
N ALA A 126 8.39 -22.26 -2.81
CA ALA A 126 7.88 -23.56 -2.38
C ALA A 126 6.95 -24.20 -3.42
N LEU A 127 6.15 -23.40 -4.13
CA LEU A 127 5.31 -23.88 -5.24
C LEU A 127 6.18 -24.23 -6.47
N ASP A 128 7.12 -23.37 -6.85
CA ASP A 128 7.92 -23.53 -8.08
C ASP A 128 8.78 -24.81 -8.04
N CYS A 129 9.34 -25.15 -6.89
CA CYS A 129 10.12 -26.40 -6.74
C CYS A 129 9.27 -27.62 -6.35
N GLY A 130 7.95 -27.49 -6.26
CA GLY A 130 7.02 -28.56 -5.88
C GLY A 130 7.16 -29.04 -4.42
N ALA A 131 7.67 -28.19 -3.50
CA ALA A 131 7.74 -28.54 -2.07
C ALA A 131 6.36 -28.54 -1.41
N ILE A 132 5.41 -27.77 -1.96
CA ILE A 132 4.00 -27.73 -1.61
C ILE A 132 3.16 -27.63 -2.88
N ASP A 133 1.86 -27.89 -2.75
CA ASP A 133 0.83 -27.63 -3.76
C ASP A 133 -0.32 -26.81 -3.14
N LEU A 134 -1.33 -26.45 -3.94
CA LEU A 134 -2.50 -25.68 -3.47
C LEU A 134 -3.35 -26.41 -2.41
N ASN A 135 -3.20 -27.73 -2.26
CA ASN A 135 -3.98 -28.55 -1.35
C ASN A 135 -3.22 -28.96 -0.08
N THR A 136 -1.94 -28.59 0.02
CA THR A 136 -1.08 -28.95 1.14
C THR A 136 -1.68 -28.42 2.44
N PRO A 137 -1.96 -29.30 3.42
CA PRO A 137 -2.64 -28.90 4.65
C PRO A 137 -1.65 -28.32 5.66
N PHE A 138 -2.13 -27.31 6.39
CA PHE A 138 -1.48 -26.70 7.52
C PHE A 138 -2.47 -26.56 8.68
N HIS A 139 -1.96 -26.46 9.90
CA HIS A 139 -2.77 -26.22 11.08
C HIS A 139 -2.12 -25.17 11.96
N CYS A 140 -2.88 -24.13 12.31
CA CYS A 140 -2.42 -23.05 13.16
C CYS A 140 -3.19 -23.02 14.49
N SER A 141 -2.50 -23.37 15.59
CA SER A 141 -2.98 -23.24 16.98
C SER A 141 -2.64 -21.89 17.62
N GLY A 142 -2.24 -20.90 16.81
CA GLY A 142 -1.81 -19.57 17.27
C GLY A 142 -0.37 -19.50 17.78
N SER A 143 0.16 -20.60 18.31
CA SER A 143 1.59 -20.75 18.60
C SER A 143 2.02 -22.21 18.54
N GLU A 144 3.31 -22.45 18.25
CA GLU A 144 3.88 -23.80 18.14
C GLU A 144 5.35 -23.82 18.57
N GLN A 145 5.74 -24.88 19.29
CA GLN A 145 7.15 -25.17 19.54
C GLN A 145 7.71 -25.97 18.36
N ILE A 146 8.40 -25.29 17.46
CA ILE A 146 9.00 -25.94 16.29
C ILE A 146 10.26 -26.71 16.71
N PRO A 147 10.40 -28.00 16.36
CA PRO A 147 11.62 -28.78 16.63
C PRO A 147 12.87 -28.09 16.08
N GLY A 148 13.93 -27.98 16.89
CA GLY A 148 15.17 -27.27 16.51
C GLY A 148 15.12 -25.75 16.68
N ARG A 149 14.00 -25.18 17.16
CA ARG A 149 13.90 -23.77 17.54
C ARG A 149 13.79 -23.65 19.05
N ALA A 150 14.61 -22.79 19.67
CA ALA A 150 14.59 -22.60 21.12
C ALA A 150 13.32 -21.89 21.60
N GLN A 151 12.95 -20.79 20.94
CA GLN A 151 11.76 -20.00 21.30
C GLN A 151 10.51 -20.50 20.57
N ARG A 152 9.38 -20.51 21.28
CA ARG A 152 8.07 -20.77 20.66
C ARG A 152 7.79 -19.76 19.55
N LEU A 153 7.28 -20.23 18.42
CA LEU A 153 6.86 -19.36 17.32
C LEU A 153 5.39 -18.98 17.52
N HIS A 154 5.07 -17.71 17.31
CA HIS A 154 3.73 -17.17 17.43
C HIS A 154 3.20 -16.72 16.07
N CYS A 155 1.93 -17.03 15.82
CA CYS A 155 1.14 -16.34 14.81
C CYS A 155 0.60 -15.03 15.41
N TRP A 156 0.20 -14.12 14.53
CA TRP A 156 -0.47 -12.88 14.94
C TRP A 156 -1.82 -13.19 15.59
N ARG A 157 -2.54 -14.20 15.06
CA ARG A 157 -3.79 -14.69 15.64
C ARG A 157 -3.51 -15.64 16.78
N SER A 158 -3.55 -15.13 18.01
CA SER A 158 -3.26 -15.92 19.22
C SER A 158 -4.19 -17.11 19.44
N THR A 159 -5.45 -17.04 18.96
CA THR A 159 -6.40 -18.16 18.98
C THR A 159 -6.12 -19.22 17.91
N GLY A 160 -5.24 -18.93 16.96
CA GLY A 160 -5.00 -19.73 15.76
C GLY A 160 -6.02 -19.52 14.65
N HIS A 161 -5.62 -19.92 13.44
CA HIS A 161 -6.49 -19.96 12.26
C HIS A 161 -7.17 -21.33 12.06
N GLY A 162 -6.77 -22.36 12.81
CA GLY A 162 -7.28 -23.72 12.62
C GLY A 162 -6.67 -24.41 11.40
N ALA A 163 -7.45 -25.23 10.71
CA ALA A 163 -7.03 -25.92 9.51
C ALA A 163 -7.02 -24.97 8.31
N GLU A 164 -5.91 -24.93 7.59
CA GLU A 164 -5.69 -24.08 6.43
C GLU A 164 -5.05 -24.90 5.30
N LYS A 165 -5.25 -24.49 4.05
CA LYS A 165 -4.42 -24.95 2.94
C LYS A 165 -3.50 -23.82 2.50
N THR A 166 -2.68 -24.07 1.48
CA THR A 166 -1.73 -23.12 0.92
C THR A 166 -2.34 -21.74 0.61
N PRO A 167 -3.51 -21.61 -0.05
CA PRO A 167 -4.11 -20.30 -0.28
C PRO A 167 -4.44 -19.56 1.03
N GLN A 168 -5.09 -20.24 1.98
CA GLN A 168 -5.47 -19.65 3.27
C GLN A 168 -4.24 -19.22 4.07
N ALA A 169 -3.14 -19.99 4.02
CA ALA A 169 -1.89 -19.63 4.67
C ALA A 169 -1.36 -18.26 4.21
N LEU A 170 -1.49 -17.93 2.91
CA LEU A 170 -1.12 -16.61 2.38
C LEU A 170 -2.16 -15.53 2.74
N GLN A 171 -3.45 -15.82 2.55
CA GLN A 171 -4.59 -14.92 2.82
C GLN A 171 -4.60 -14.43 4.28
N ASN A 172 -4.54 -15.37 5.22
CA ASN A 172 -4.51 -15.14 6.67
C ASN A 172 -3.10 -14.76 7.16
N SER A 173 -2.11 -14.76 6.28
CA SER A 173 -0.72 -14.46 6.63
C SER A 173 -0.20 -15.29 7.82
N CYS A 174 -0.44 -16.59 7.82
CA CYS A 174 -0.13 -17.44 8.96
C CYS A 174 1.38 -17.70 9.13
N ASN A 175 2.00 -17.19 10.21
CA ASN A 175 3.44 -17.43 10.48
C ASN A 175 3.76 -18.91 10.70
N ILE A 176 2.83 -19.66 11.31
CA ILE A 176 3.00 -21.09 11.60
C ILE A 176 3.03 -21.87 10.29
N ALA A 177 2.06 -21.65 9.40
CA ALA A 177 2.05 -22.29 8.08
C ALA A 177 3.31 -21.94 7.28
N PHE A 178 3.75 -20.68 7.27
CA PHE A 178 4.97 -20.26 6.58
C PHE A 178 6.25 -20.89 7.13
N ALA A 179 6.33 -21.09 8.45
CA ALA A 179 7.42 -21.83 9.04
C ALA A 179 7.45 -23.29 8.54
N HIS A 180 6.29 -23.95 8.46
CA HIS A 180 6.19 -25.31 7.91
C HIS A 180 6.48 -25.36 6.40
N ILE A 181 6.04 -24.35 5.63
CA ILE A 181 6.39 -24.20 4.22
C ILE A 181 7.91 -24.13 4.05
N ALA A 182 8.59 -23.31 4.86
CA ALA A 182 10.04 -23.18 4.80
C ALA A 182 10.77 -24.46 5.20
N LEU A 183 10.27 -25.20 6.19
CA LEU A 183 10.82 -26.51 6.57
C LEU A 183 10.65 -27.55 5.45
N LYS A 184 9.52 -27.53 4.72
CA LYS A 184 9.30 -28.38 3.54
C LYS A 184 10.18 -27.99 2.36
N LEU A 185 10.37 -26.70 2.13
CA LEU A 185 11.27 -26.16 1.11
C LEU A 185 12.74 -26.52 1.39
N GLY A 186 13.12 -26.47 2.67
CA GLY A 186 14.49 -26.69 3.14
C GLY A 186 15.37 -25.45 2.97
N GLY A 187 16.36 -25.31 3.87
CA GLY A 187 17.22 -24.12 3.92
C GLY A 187 18.06 -23.87 2.67
N GLU A 188 18.49 -24.94 2.00
CA GLU A 188 19.33 -24.84 0.79
C GLU A 188 18.54 -24.20 -0.36
N ARG A 189 17.38 -24.77 -0.69
CA ARG A 189 16.49 -24.23 -1.73
C ARG A 189 15.97 -22.85 -1.36
N PHE A 190 15.60 -22.63 -0.10
CA PHE A 190 15.20 -21.29 0.36
C PHE A 190 16.27 -20.24 0.05
N TYR A 191 17.53 -20.51 0.41
CA TYR A 191 18.62 -19.58 0.14
C TYR A 191 18.88 -19.39 -1.36
N GLU A 192 18.81 -20.47 -2.15
CA GLU A 192 18.97 -20.40 -3.61
C GLU A 192 17.89 -19.54 -4.28
N TYR A 193 16.62 -19.69 -3.90
CA TYR A 193 15.54 -18.83 -4.41
C TYR A 193 15.71 -17.39 -3.96
N VAL A 194 16.05 -17.13 -2.69
CA VAL A 194 16.32 -15.76 -2.21
C VAL A 194 17.43 -15.09 -3.03
N LYS A 195 18.49 -15.84 -3.35
CA LYS A 195 19.55 -15.37 -4.26
C LYS A 195 18.98 -15.12 -5.67
N ASN A 196 18.18 -16.04 -6.19
CA ASN A 196 17.63 -15.95 -7.55
C ASN A 196 16.68 -14.75 -7.71
N PHE A 197 15.90 -14.43 -6.68
CA PHE A 197 15.06 -13.23 -6.60
C PHE A 197 15.87 -11.91 -6.47
N GLY A 198 17.20 -11.97 -6.43
CA GLY A 198 18.06 -10.78 -6.39
C GLY A 198 18.16 -10.09 -5.03
N VAL A 199 17.74 -10.76 -3.94
CA VAL A 199 17.73 -10.18 -2.59
C VAL A 199 19.15 -10.03 -2.01
N LEU A 200 20.11 -10.82 -2.49
CA LEU A 200 21.50 -10.83 -2.00
C LEU A 200 22.43 -9.90 -2.78
N GLU A 201 21.90 -9.15 -3.75
CA GLU A 201 22.65 -8.27 -4.65
C GLU A 201 22.00 -6.90 -4.75
N LYS A 202 22.79 -5.93 -5.20
CA LYS A 202 22.26 -4.63 -5.63
C LYS A 202 21.33 -4.83 -6.82
N THR A 203 20.34 -3.96 -6.95
CA THR A 203 19.34 -4.03 -8.01
C THR A 203 19.88 -3.57 -9.36
N GLY A 204 20.90 -2.71 -9.36
CA GLY A 204 21.45 -2.12 -10.58
C GLY A 204 20.86 -0.76 -10.93
N ILE A 205 19.97 -0.21 -10.10
CA ILE A 205 19.39 1.11 -10.32
C ILE A 205 20.48 2.17 -10.56
N ASP A 206 20.23 3.05 -11.51
CA ASP A 206 21.09 4.13 -11.96
C ASP A 206 21.16 5.32 -10.99
N LEU A 207 21.07 5.04 -9.69
CA LEU A 207 21.21 5.99 -8.59
C LEU A 207 22.40 5.66 -7.68
N ALA A 208 23.06 6.70 -7.20
CA ALA A 208 24.06 6.57 -6.15
C ALA A 208 23.43 6.24 -4.79
N GLY A 209 24.22 5.66 -3.88
CA GLY A 209 23.79 5.41 -2.50
C GLY A 209 22.97 4.13 -2.31
N GLU A 210 22.86 3.27 -3.33
CA GLU A 210 22.19 1.98 -3.23
C GLU A 210 22.91 1.04 -2.24
N SER A 211 22.15 0.51 -1.28
CA SER A 211 22.56 -0.52 -0.33
C SER A 211 22.24 -1.92 -0.87
N LYS A 212 23.08 -2.90 -0.53
CA LYS A 212 22.83 -4.32 -0.85
C LYS A 212 21.89 -5.02 0.15
N GLY A 213 21.41 -4.31 1.16
CA GLY A 213 20.70 -4.92 2.30
C GLY A 213 21.60 -5.84 3.14
N VAL A 214 20.97 -6.51 4.10
CA VAL A 214 21.56 -7.51 4.99
C VAL A 214 20.61 -8.69 5.03
N PHE A 215 21.08 -9.84 4.55
CA PHE A 215 20.40 -11.12 4.65
C PHE A 215 21.25 -12.10 5.46
N PHE A 216 20.67 -13.22 5.86
CA PHE A 216 21.41 -14.28 6.54
C PHE A 216 22.58 -14.78 5.70
N ASP A 217 23.67 -15.16 6.37
CA ASP A 217 24.64 -16.05 5.76
C ASP A 217 24.00 -17.41 5.48
N LYS A 218 24.41 -18.07 4.38
CA LYS A 218 23.85 -19.37 3.97
C LYS A 218 23.79 -20.40 5.10
N ALA A 219 24.88 -20.51 5.88
CA ALA A 219 24.96 -21.44 7.00
C ALA A 219 23.90 -21.20 8.09
N LEU A 220 23.47 -19.94 8.29
CA LEU A 220 22.46 -19.60 9.29
C LEU A 220 21.06 -20.09 8.94
N VAL A 221 20.79 -20.42 7.67
CA VAL A 221 19.51 -20.99 7.22
C VAL A 221 19.60 -22.48 6.86
N THR A 222 20.79 -23.00 6.56
CA THR A 222 20.99 -24.41 6.16
C THR A 222 21.39 -25.33 7.30
N ASP A 223 22.11 -24.86 8.32
CA ASP A 223 22.57 -25.69 9.45
C ASP A 223 21.47 -25.81 10.53
N THR A 224 20.47 -26.65 10.25
CA THR A 224 19.29 -26.85 11.11
C THR A 224 19.63 -27.48 12.47
N ASP A 225 20.81 -28.06 12.64
CA ASP A 225 21.25 -28.67 13.90
C ASP A 225 21.69 -27.64 14.95
N LYS A 226 21.91 -26.38 14.55
CA LYS A 226 22.29 -25.28 15.45
C LYS A 226 21.27 -24.15 15.49
N TRP A 227 21.28 -23.33 14.44
CA TRP A 227 20.52 -22.07 14.35
C TRP A 227 19.57 -22.08 13.14
N GLY A 228 19.80 -23.00 12.20
CA GLY A 228 19.15 -23.07 10.89
C GLY A 228 17.64 -23.01 10.97
N THR A 229 17.03 -23.76 11.88
CA THR A 229 15.56 -23.78 12.03
C THR A 229 15.02 -22.42 12.44
N ALA A 230 15.65 -21.72 13.38
CA ALA A 230 15.17 -20.42 13.85
C ALA A 230 15.26 -19.36 12.75
N SER A 231 16.40 -19.27 12.05
CA SER A 231 16.60 -18.30 10.97
C SER A 231 15.77 -18.65 9.73
N LEU A 232 15.68 -19.92 9.35
CA LEU A 232 14.86 -20.37 8.22
C LEU A 232 13.38 -20.07 8.46
N THR A 233 12.86 -20.44 9.63
CA THR A 233 11.45 -20.18 9.95
C THR A 233 11.18 -18.67 10.05
N SER A 234 12.03 -17.89 10.72
CA SER A 234 11.82 -16.44 10.83
C SER A 234 12.02 -15.70 9.49
N GLY A 235 12.98 -16.16 8.71
CA GLY A 235 13.25 -15.69 7.35
C GLY A 235 12.07 -15.90 6.40
N SER A 236 11.36 -17.02 6.55
CA SER A 236 10.22 -17.38 5.70
C SER A 236 9.08 -16.35 5.71
N PHE A 237 8.96 -15.58 6.79
CA PHE A 237 7.97 -14.53 6.96
C PHE A 237 8.60 -13.14 7.16
N GLY A 238 9.85 -12.96 6.71
CA GLY A 238 10.46 -11.65 6.52
C GLY A 238 11.01 -10.98 7.78
N GLN A 239 11.33 -11.73 8.83
CA GLN A 239 11.85 -11.19 10.09
C GLN A 239 13.35 -11.51 10.24
N THR A 240 14.05 -10.70 11.04
CA THR A 240 15.46 -10.86 11.44
C THR A 240 16.51 -10.63 10.33
N PHE A 241 16.11 -10.00 9.22
CA PHE A 241 17.00 -9.52 8.17
C PHE A 241 16.44 -8.22 7.57
N LYS A 242 17.30 -7.40 6.95
CA LYS A 242 16.92 -6.05 6.48
C LYS A 242 17.29 -5.85 5.01
N ILE A 243 16.30 -5.85 4.13
CA ILE A 243 16.49 -5.63 2.69
C ILE A 243 15.96 -4.25 2.30
N THR A 244 16.43 -3.72 1.18
CA THR A 244 15.93 -2.44 0.69
C THR A 244 14.49 -2.59 0.15
N PRO A 245 13.66 -1.55 0.27
CA PRO A 245 12.34 -1.51 -0.36
C PRO A 245 12.36 -1.85 -1.85
N LEU A 246 13.35 -1.34 -2.59
CA LEU A 246 13.50 -1.64 -4.01
C LEU A 246 13.84 -3.12 -4.29
N GLN A 247 14.71 -3.75 -3.49
CA GLN A 247 14.98 -5.19 -3.62
C GLN A 247 13.71 -6.03 -3.44
N LEU A 248 12.86 -5.69 -2.45
CA LEU A 248 11.61 -6.39 -2.21
C LEU A 248 10.63 -6.22 -3.39
N VAL A 249 10.42 -4.99 -3.85
CA VAL A 249 9.50 -4.69 -4.95
C VAL A 249 9.96 -5.35 -6.25
N ARG A 250 11.25 -5.28 -6.57
CA ARG A 250 11.85 -5.97 -7.72
C ARG A 250 11.65 -7.48 -7.67
N ALA A 251 11.87 -8.10 -6.52
CA ALA A 251 11.67 -9.54 -6.33
C ALA A 251 10.19 -9.95 -6.46
N ILE A 252 9.27 -9.21 -5.85
CA ILE A 252 7.84 -9.50 -5.95
C ILE A 252 7.33 -9.27 -7.38
N SER A 253 7.85 -8.25 -8.08
CA SER A 253 7.54 -8.02 -9.49
C SER A 253 7.84 -9.25 -10.35
N SER A 254 8.99 -9.91 -10.12
CA SER A 254 9.35 -11.12 -10.88
C SER A 254 8.40 -12.29 -10.62
N VAL A 255 7.76 -12.33 -9.45
CA VAL A 255 6.76 -13.35 -9.11
C VAL A 255 5.48 -13.20 -9.95
N VAL A 256 5.11 -11.98 -10.35
CA VAL A 256 3.84 -11.71 -11.03
C VAL A 256 3.99 -11.43 -12.52
N ASN A 257 5.18 -11.14 -13.03
CA ASN A 257 5.39 -10.78 -14.44
C ASN A 257 5.81 -11.96 -15.34
N GLY A 258 5.56 -13.21 -14.95
CA GLY A 258 5.99 -14.40 -15.69
C GLY A 258 7.37 -14.92 -15.29
N GLY A 259 7.90 -14.50 -14.14
CA GLY A 259 9.17 -15.00 -13.63
C GLY A 259 10.38 -14.14 -13.97
N GLN A 260 10.22 -12.96 -14.57
CA GLN A 260 11.33 -12.16 -15.10
C GLN A 260 11.82 -11.13 -14.09
N LEU A 261 13.08 -11.25 -13.63
CA LEU A 261 13.68 -10.25 -12.76
C LEU A 261 14.20 -9.08 -13.61
N MET A 262 13.56 -7.92 -13.50
CA MET A 262 13.95 -6.71 -14.23
C MET A 262 15.06 -5.94 -13.50
N GLU A 263 15.91 -5.25 -14.25
CA GLU A 263 16.80 -4.21 -13.72
C GLU A 263 16.02 -2.88 -13.64
N PRO A 264 15.81 -2.32 -12.44
CA PRO A 264 15.09 -1.07 -12.30
C PRO A 264 15.93 0.12 -12.78
N TYR A 265 15.30 1.15 -13.35
CA TYR A 265 16.00 2.34 -13.84
C TYR A 265 15.14 3.61 -13.73
N ILE A 266 15.81 4.76 -13.66
CA ILE A 266 15.19 6.10 -13.57
C ILE A 266 15.53 6.97 -14.78
N VAL A 267 16.68 6.78 -15.44
CA VAL A 267 17.05 7.55 -16.64
C VAL A 267 16.41 6.92 -17.86
N SER A 268 15.36 7.56 -18.40
CA SER A 268 14.70 7.11 -19.63
C SER A 268 15.48 7.52 -20.88
N GLU A 269 15.95 8.76 -20.94
CA GLU A 269 16.61 9.30 -22.13
C GLU A 269 17.60 10.41 -21.77
N ILE A 270 18.73 10.46 -22.47
CA ILE A 270 19.73 11.53 -22.40
C ILE A 270 19.75 12.26 -23.74
N LEU A 271 19.52 13.57 -23.69
CA LEU A 271 19.55 14.45 -24.85
C LEU A 271 20.84 15.29 -24.84
N ASP A 272 21.37 15.62 -26.01
CA ASP A 272 22.40 16.65 -26.15
C ASP A 272 21.81 18.06 -26.07
N ALA A 273 22.67 19.08 -26.20
CA ALA A 273 22.25 20.48 -26.14
C ALA A 273 21.33 20.90 -27.31
N ASP A 274 21.36 20.17 -28.42
CA ASP A 274 20.55 20.42 -29.61
C ASP A 274 19.21 19.65 -29.57
N GLY A 275 19.00 18.83 -28.54
CA GLY A 275 17.80 18.02 -28.35
C GLY A 275 17.85 16.65 -29.04
N ASN A 276 19.01 16.21 -29.56
CA ASN A 276 19.13 14.88 -30.14
C ASN A 276 19.32 13.83 -29.05
N THR A 277 18.68 12.67 -29.23
CA THR A 277 18.84 11.51 -28.35
C THR A 277 20.27 10.94 -28.43
N VAL A 278 21.00 11.00 -27.32
CA VAL A 278 22.33 10.40 -27.16
C VAL A 278 22.23 9.00 -26.58
N MET A 279 21.26 8.79 -25.69
CA MET A 279 20.98 7.50 -25.08
C MET A 279 19.49 7.39 -24.82
N LYS A 280 18.90 6.24 -25.11
CA LYS A 280 17.57 5.86 -24.68
C LYS A 280 17.68 4.53 -23.93
N ALA A 281 17.14 4.47 -22.72
CA ALA A 281 17.09 3.26 -21.95
C ALA A 281 16.04 2.29 -22.52
N GLU A 282 16.35 1.01 -22.45
CA GLU A 282 15.45 -0.08 -22.81
C GLU A 282 15.36 -1.05 -21.64
N PRO A 283 14.21 -1.71 -21.41
CA PRO A 283 14.05 -2.67 -20.32
C PRO A 283 15.07 -3.81 -20.37
N THR A 284 15.72 -4.09 -19.23
CA THR A 284 16.72 -5.17 -19.13
C THR A 284 16.20 -6.31 -18.24
N VAL A 285 16.04 -7.50 -18.83
CA VAL A 285 15.76 -8.73 -18.08
C VAL A 285 17.09 -9.29 -17.55
N VAL A 286 17.22 -9.38 -16.23
CA VAL A 286 18.43 -9.89 -15.58
C VAL A 286 18.48 -11.42 -15.59
N ARG A 287 17.38 -12.09 -15.20
CA ARG A 287 17.25 -13.55 -15.15
C ARG A 287 15.80 -14.01 -14.96
N GLY A 288 15.54 -15.29 -15.20
CA GLY A 288 14.30 -15.96 -14.76
C GLY A 288 14.37 -16.39 -13.29
N THR A 289 13.27 -16.25 -12.56
CA THR A 289 13.17 -16.47 -11.11
C THR A 289 12.32 -17.66 -10.72
N ILE A 290 11.17 -17.80 -11.39
CA ILE A 290 10.21 -18.89 -11.27
C ILE A 290 9.63 -19.19 -12.66
N SER A 291 8.92 -20.31 -12.78
CA SER A 291 8.15 -20.67 -13.97
C SER A 291 6.94 -19.74 -14.20
N GLN A 292 6.50 -19.63 -15.47
CA GLN A 292 5.27 -18.92 -15.83
C GLN A 292 4.06 -19.51 -15.09
N GLU A 293 3.95 -20.84 -15.00
CA GLU A 293 2.85 -21.52 -14.30
C GLU A 293 2.79 -21.14 -12.82
N THR A 294 3.94 -21.07 -12.15
CA THR A 294 3.98 -20.59 -10.75
C THR A 294 3.64 -19.10 -10.68
N SER A 295 4.08 -18.29 -11.64
CA SER A 295 3.71 -16.87 -11.71
C SER A 295 2.19 -16.69 -11.82
N ASP A 296 1.53 -17.43 -12.71
CA ASP A 296 0.07 -17.38 -12.91
C ASP A 296 -0.69 -17.83 -11.65
N THR A 297 -0.20 -18.90 -11.01
CA THR A 297 -0.72 -19.37 -9.73
C THR A 297 -0.58 -18.30 -8.65
N MET A 298 0.60 -17.68 -8.55
CA MET A 298 0.87 -16.63 -7.57
C MET A 298 0.05 -15.37 -7.80
N ARG A 299 -0.28 -15.00 -9.04
CA ARG A 299 -1.21 -13.90 -9.32
C ARG A 299 -2.56 -14.15 -8.65
N THR A 300 -3.12 -15.34 -8.83
CA THR A 300 -4.40 -15.74 -8.22
C THR A 300 -4.33 -15.71 -6.68
N LEU A 301 -3.23 -16.24 -6.11
CA LEU A 301 -3.04 -16.27 -4.66
C LEU A 301 -2.88 -14.86 -4.06
N ILE A 302 -2.12 -13.98 -4.72
CA ILE A 302 -1.86 -12.61 -4.26
C ILE A 302 -3.12 -11.74 -4.39
N GLU A 303 -3.92 -11.93 -5.43
CA GLU A 303 -5.26 -11.31 -5.56
C GLU A 303 -6.17 -11.76 -4.41
N SER A 304 -6.16 -13.05 -4.07
CA SER A 304 -7.02 -13.59 -3.01
C SER A 304 -6.75 -12.99 -1.62
N VAL A 305 -5.56 -12.42 -1.38
CA VAL A 305 -5.26 -11.72 -0.12
C VAL A 305 -6.11 -10.46 0.02
N VAL A 306 -6.44 -9.80 -1.08
CA VAL A 306 -7.27 -8.60 -1.12
C VAL A 306 -8.75 -8.97 -1.12
N THR A 307 -9.16 -9.99 -1.87
CA THR A 307 -10.59 -10.36 -1.96
C THR A 307 -11.09 -11.13 -0.73
N GLU A 308 -10.26 -12.01 -0.17
CA GLU A 308 -10.66 -12.94 0.90
C GLU A 308 -9.86 -12.77 2.20
N GLY A 309 -8.68 -12.14 2.13
CA GLY A 309 -7.69 -12.16 3.21
C GLY A 309 -7.53 -10.85 4.00
N THR A 310 -6.32 -10.67 4.51
CA THR A 310 -5.92 -9.54 5.40
C THR A 310 -5.81 -8.18 4.70
N ALA A 311 -5.91 -8.13 3.36
CA ALA A 311 -5.67 -6.92 2.57
C ALA A 311 -6.93 -6.29 1.97
N LYS A 312 -8.13 -6.64 2.44
CA LYS A 312 -9.42 -6.14 1.93
C LYS A 312 -9.51 -4.62 1.79
N ASN A 313 -8.87 -3.88 2.69
CA ASN A 313 -8.88 -2.42 2.68
C ASN A 313 -8.10 -1.80 1.49
N ALA A 314 -7.35 -2.59 0.71
CA ALA A 314 -6.68 -2.12 -0.51
C ALA A 314 -7.56 -2.17 -1.77
N LYS A 315 -8.79 -2.72 -1.68
CA LYS A 315 -9.70 -2.85 -2.83
C LYS A 315 -10.04 -1.49 -3.44
N VAL A 316 -9.94 -1.41 -4.77
CA VAL A 316 -10.38 -0.26 -5.57
C VAL A 316 -11.37 -0.78 -6.60
N ALA A 317 -12.57 -0.20 -6.61
CA ALA A 317 -13.62 -0.61 -7.53
C ALA A 317 -13.16 -0.50 -8.99
N GLY A 318 -13.47 -1.52 -9.80
CA GLY A 318 -13.10 -1.56 -11.21
C GLY A 318 -11.66 -1.99 -11.48
N PHE A 319 -10.83 -2.25 -10.46
CA PHE A 319 -9.47 -2.75 -10.66
C PHE A 319 -9.27 -4.10 -9.95
N SER A 320 -8.69 -5.06 -10.68
CA SER A 320 -8.21 -6.31 -10.11
C SER A 320 -6.91 -6.03 -9.36
N ILE A 321 -6.97 -5.99 -8.04
CA ILE A 321 -5.83 -5.65 -7.18
C ILE A 321 -5.45 -6.86 -6.34
N GLY A 322 -4.16 -7.16 -6.35
CA GLY A 322 -3.56 -8.12 -5.43
C GLY A 322 -2.52 -7.44 -4.57
N GLY A 323 -2.12 -8.09 -3.49
CA GLY A 323 -1.01 -7.59 -2.71
C GLY A 323 -0.77 -8.35 -1.43
N LYS A 324 0.15 -7.83 -0.63
CA LYS A 324 0.47 -8.41 0.67
C LYS A 324 0.77 -7.36 1.71
N THR A 325 0.11 -7.49 2.86
CA THR A 325 0.37 -6.71 4.07
C THR A 325 1.66 -7.16 4.75
N GLY A 326 2.39 -6.20 5.31
CA GLY A 326 3.58 -6.37 6.13
C GLY A 326 3.41 -5.64 7.46
N THR A 327 3.76 -6.31 8.55
CA THR A 327 3.85 -5.72 9.89
C THR A 327 5.14 -6.25 10.50
N SER A 328 6.10 -5.38 10.71
CA SER A 328 7.45 -5.74 11.17
C SER A 328 7.77 -5.00 12.46
N GLU A 329 8.36 -5.70 13.41
CA GLU A 329 8.73 -5.15 14.72
C GLU A 329 10.14 -4.56 14.66
N LYS A 330 10.37 -3.42 15.32
CA LYS A 330 11.70 -2.81 15.44
C LYS A 330 12.51 -3.47 16.56
N ILE A 331 12.87 -4.73 16.38
CA ILE A 331 13.49 -5.56 17.44
C ILE A 331 14.89 -5.12 17.86
N ASP A 332 15.56 -4.29 17.06
CA ASP A 332 16.92 -3.78 17.29
C ASP A 332 16.97 -2.33 17.80
N VAL A 333 15.82 -1.74 18.12
CA VAL A 333 15.71 -0.39 18.64
C VAL A 333 15.36 -0.45 20.13
N PHE A 334 16.08 0.34 20.93
CA PHE A 334 15.96 0.38 22.38
C PHE A 334 15.67 1.82 22.84
N ASP A 335 14.85 1.95 23.88
CA ASP A 335 14.57 3.22 24.53
C ASP A 335 15.74 3.67 25.42
N GLU A 336 15.61 4.85 26.02
CA GLU A 336 16.62 5.44 26.92
C GLU A 336 16.95 4.57 28.14
N ASN A 337 16.05 3.64 28.50
CA ASN A 337 16.23 2.70 29.60
C ASN A 337 16.84 1.35 29.15
N GLY A 338 17.20 1.23 27.87
CA GLY A 338 17.72 0.00 27.28
C GLY A 338 16.66 -1.09 27.08
N GLN A 339 15.36 -0.76 27.15
CA GLN A 339 14.27 -1.68 26.83
C GLN A 339 13.95 -1.62 25.35
N ARG A 340 13.57 -2.76 24.76
CA ARG A 340 13.16 -2.78 23.35
C ARG A 340 11.89 -1.95 23.15
N VAL A 341 11.91 -1.08 22.14
CA VAL A 341 10.71 -0.35 21.74
C VAL A 341 9.67 -1.33 21.21
N GLN A 342 8.39 -0.96 21.31
CA GLN A 342 7.30 -1.74 20.72
C GLN A 342 6.87 -1.19 19.35
N ASP A 343 7.76 -0.44 18.71
CA ASP A 343 7.48 0.24 17.45
C ASP A 343 7.45 -0.75 16.29
N LYS A 344 6.68 -0.39 15.27
CA LYS A 344 6.47 -1.19 14.07
C LYS A 344 6.66 -0.38 12.82
N ILE A 345 7.07 -1.07 11.75
CA ILE A 345 6.88 -0.60 10.38
C ILE A 345 5.71 -1.39 9.80
N VAL A 346 4.69 -0.68 9.33
CA VAL A 346 3.55 -1.28 8.63
C VAL A 346 3.67 -0.97 7.15
N SER A 347 3.49 -1.97 6.30
CA SER A 347 3.67 -1.82 4.85
C SER A 347 2.65 -2.62 4.07
N PHE A 348 2.48 -2.25 2.81
CA PHE A 348 1.69 -3.02 1.85
C PHE A 348 2.37 -2.93 0.48
N VAL A 349 2.52 -4.08 -0.16
CA VAL A 349 2.89 -4.17 -1.57
C VAL A 349 1.62 -4.51 -2.34
N GLY A 350 1.13 -3.57 -3.14
CA GLY A 350 -0.01 -3.75 -4.03
C GLY A 350 0.44 -3.90 -5.47
N ILE A 351 -0.27 -4.71 -6.24
CA ILE A 351 -0.03 -4.95 -7.66
C ILE A 351 -1.35 -4.82 -8.40
N ALA A 352 -1.32 -4.14 -9.55
CA ALA A 352 -2.48 -3.99 -10.41
C ALA A 352 -2.10 -3.84 -11.89
N PRO A 353 -2.97 -4.29 -12.81
CA PRO A 353 -4.08 -5.22 -12.56
C PRO A 353 -3.58 -6.67 -12.38
N MET A 354 -4.28 -7.59 -11.72
CA MET A 354 -3.72 -8.95 -11.47
C MET A 354 -3.85 -9.93 -12.63
N ASP A 355 -4.73 -9.67 -13.60
CA ASP A 355 -4.83 -10.44 -14.84
C ASP A 355 -3.61 -10.20 -15.75
N ASP A 356 -3.16 -8.94 -15.86
CA ASP A 356 -1.95 -8.55 -16.57
C ASP A 356 -1.10 -7.54 -15.76
N PRO A 357 -0.32 -8.00 -14.75
CA PRO A 357 0.43 -7.16 -13.83
C PRO A 357 1.31 -6.12 -14.50
N GLU A 358 0.98 -4.85 -14.31
CA GLU A 358 1.67 -3.73 -14.94
C GLU A 358 2.35 -2.82 -13.90
N TYR A 359 1.70 -2.53 -12.77
CA TYR A 359 2.24 -1.66 -11.74
C TYR A 359 2.32 -2.35 -10.39
N ILE A 360 3.44 -2.16 -9.70
CA ILE A 360 3.66 -2.57 -8.31
C ILE A 360 3.97 -1.34 -7.46
N ILE A 361 3.28 -1.23 -6.34
CA ILE A 361 3.32 -0.09 -5.43
C ILE A 361 3.64 -0.58 -4.04
N LEU A 362 4.65 0.01 -3.41
CA LEU A 362 4.92 -0.18 -1.99
C LEU A 362 4.67 1.14 -1.25
N ALA A 363 3.96 1.05 -0.14
CA ALA A 363 3.95 2.08 0.89
C ALA A 363 4.32 1.47 2.24
N ALA A 364 5.16 2.16 2.99
CA ALA A 364 5.54 1.81 4.35
C ALA A 364 5.44 3.02 5.26
N LEU A 365 4.79 2.83 6.41
CA LEU A 365 4.61 3.83 7.46
C LEU A 365 5.48 3.41 8.65
N ASP A 366 6.39 4.29 9.05
CA ASP A 366 7.37 3.97 10.07
C ASP A 366 7.01 4.59 11.42
N THR A 367 6.77 3.72 12.39
CA THR A 367 6.39 4.10 13.76
C THR A 367 5.06 4.86 13.80
N PRO A 368 3.94 4.28 13.30
CA PRO A 368 2.61 4.84 13.55
C PRO A 368 2.34 4.94 15.05
N SER A 369 1.71 6.03 15.48
CA SER A 369 1.46 6.28 16.89
C SER A 369 0.31 5.44 17.44
N ARG A 370 0.51 4.94 18.66
CA ARG A 370 -0.51 4.20 19.42
C ARG A 370 -1.59 5.10 20.00
N THR A 371 -1.36 6.41 20.05
CA THR A 371 -2.30 7.38 20.65
C THR A 371 -3.56 7.59 19.80
N THR A 372 -3.50 7.27 18.51
CA THR A 372 -4.62 7.37 17.57
C THR A 372 -5.77 6.40 17.88
N GLY A 373 -5.50 5.34 18.64
CA GLY A 373 -6.46 4.26 18.90
C GLY A 373 -6.70 3.32 17.72
N ILE A 374 -6.06 3.56 16.57
CA ILE A 374 -6.15 2.71 15.39
C ILE A 374 -5.23 1.51 15.55
N TYR A 375 -5.71 0.32 15.20
CA TYR A 375 -4.90 -0.89 15.26
C TYR A 375 -3.69 -0.80 14.30
N ILE A 376 -2.48 -0.94 14.84
CA ILE A 376 -1.24 -0.80 14.06
C ILE A 376 -0.98 -2.10 13.29
N SER A 377 -1.44 -2.12 12.03
CA SER A 377 -1.11 -3.19 11.10
C SER A 377 -1.06 -2.72 9.64
N GLY A 378 -0.37 -3.51 8.81
CA GLY A 378 -0.33 -3.29 7.36
C GLY A 378 -1.71 -3.33 6.72
N GLY A 379 -2.64 -4.16 7.19
CA GLY A 379 -4.00 -4.26 6.65
C GLY A 379 -4.88 -3.06 6.96
N VAL A 380 -4.73 -2.44 8.13
CA VAL A 380 -5.56 -1.31 8.57
C VAL A 380 -4.98 0.05 8.12
N MET A 381 -3.66 0.15 7.95
CA MET A 381 -3.00 1.42 7.65
C MET A 381 -2.37 1.48 6.25
N ALA A 382 -1.50 0.52 5.91
CA ALA A 382 -0.75 0.59 4.66
C ALA A 382 -1.56 0.14 3.44
N ALA A 383 -2.39 -0.88 3.56
CA ALA A 383 -3.27 -1.38 2.51
C ALA A 383 -4.22 -0.30 1.96
N PRO A 384 -5.00 0.43 2.78
CA PRO A 384 -5.84 1.52 2.28
C PRO A 384 -5.03 2.71 1.75
N THR A 385 -3.80 2.93 2.25
CA THR A 385 -2.90 3.96 1.70
C THR A 385 -2.52 3.62 0.26
N VAL A 386 -2.11 2.38 -0.01
CA VAL A 386 -1.80 1.95 -1.39
C VAL A 386 -3.04 1.89 -2.26
N GLY A 387 -4.19 1.44 -1.72
CA GLY A 387 -5.46 1.48 -2.45
C GLY A 387 -5.81 2.90 -2.91
N ALA A 388 -5.58 3.91 -2.07
CA ALA A 388 -5.77 5.31 -2.45
C ALA A 388 -4.77 5.79 -3.50
N VAL A 389 -3.50 5.35 -3.44
CA VAL A 389 -2.52 5.64 -4.51
C VAL A 389 -3.00 5.03 -5.83
N MET A 390 -3.40 3.75 -5.82
CA MET A 390 -3.90 3.04 -7.00
C MET A 390 -5.13 3.70 -7.61
N ALA A 391 -6.07 4.16 -6.77
CA ALA A 391 -7.26 4.87 -7.23
C ALA A 391 -6.91 6.18 -7.97
N ASP A 392 -5.87 6.88 -7.52
CA ASP A 392 -5.41 8.12 -8.16
C ASP A 392 -4.59 7.82 -9.45
N VAL A 393 -3.71 6.81 -9.45
CA VAL A 393 -2.72 6.62 -10.55
C VAL A 393 -3.19 5.70 -11.68
N LEU A 394 -3.96 4.63 -11.39
CA LEU A 394 -4.31 3.63 -12.40
C LEU A 394 -5.17 4.21 -13.56
N PRO A 395 -6.19 5.07 -13.30
CA PRO A 395 -6.93 5.71 -14.38
C PRO A 395 -6.06 6.64 -15.23
N TYR A 396 -5.15 7.39 -14.58
CA TYR A 396 -4.22 8.30 -15.26
C TYR A 396 -3.25 7.53 -16.17
N LEU A 397 -2.76 6.38 -15.71
CA LEU A 397 -1.87 5.49 -16.46
C LEU A 397 -2.61 4.65 -17.54
N GLY A 398 -3.93 4.83 -17.69
CA GLY A 398 -4.71 4.18 -18.73
C GLY A 398 -5.03 2.71 -18.46
N VAL A 399 -4.88 2.24 -17.22
CA VAL A 399 -5.28 0.89 -16.83
C VAL A 399 -6.78 0.76 -16.98
N LYS A 400 -7.22 -0.24 -17.75
CA LYS A 400 -8.63 -0.44 -18.03
C LYS A 400 -9.37 -0.90 -16.79
N GLN A 401 -10.48 -0.23 -16.50
CA GLN A 401 -11.38 -0.67 -15.46
C GLN A 401 -12.25 -1.82 -15.96
N SER A 402 -12.33 -2.88 -15.16
CA SER A 402 -13.24 -4.01 -15.36
C SER A 402 -14.11 -4.15 -14.13
N PHE A 403 -15.41 -3.93 -14.30
CA PHE A 403 -16.39 -4.01 -13.22
C PHE A 403 -17.07 -5.40 -13.25
N SER A 404 -16.95 -6.19 -12.18
CA SER A 404 -17.71 -7.42 -11.96
C SER A 404 -19.20 -7.14 -11.65
N GLU A 405 -20.08 -8.16 -11.64
CA GLU A 405 -21.50 -7.98 -11.26
C GLU A 405 -21.68 -7.43 -9.83
N ASP A 406 -20.77 -7.76 -8.92
CA ASP A 406 -20.70 -7.16 -7.57
C ASP A 406 -20.21 -5.70 -7.62
N ASP A 407 -19.32 -5.36 -8.55
CA ASP A 407 -18.91 -3.98 -8.81
C ASP A 407 -20.00 -3.18 -9.56
N ILE A 408 -20.96 -3.82 -10.24
CA ILE A 408 -22.07 -3.14 -10.91
C ILE A 408 -23.02 -2.50 -9.89
N ALA A 409 -23.16 -3.09 -8.69
CA ALA A 409 -23.83 -2.44 -7.56
C ALA A 409 -23.00 -1.27 -6.95
N GLY A 410 -21.76 -1.09 -7.39
CA GLY A 410 -20.84 0.01 -7.04
C GLY A 410 -20.34 0.84 -8.23
N LYS A 411 -20.89 0.66 -9.44
CA LYS A 411 -20.37 1.25 -10.69
C LYS A 411 -20.51 2.76 -10.66
N GLN A 412 -19.43 3.50 -10.78
CA GLN A 412 -19.49 4.96 -10.90
C GLN A 412 -19.96 5.35 -12.30
N ILE A 413 -21.22 5.73 -12.42
CA ILE A 413 -21.85 6.18 -13.67
C ILE A 413 -21.86 7.70 -13.65
N VAL A 414 -21.14 8.32 -14.58
CA VAL A 414 -21.23 9.76 -14.81
C VAL A 414 -22.57 10.03 -15.46
N MET A 415 -23.39 10.85 -14.82
CA MET A 415 -24.70 11.19 -15.31
C MET A 415 -24.61 11.94 -16.63
N GLU A 416 -25.15 11.35 -17.68
CA GLU A 416 -25.37 12.04 -18.95
C GLU A 416 -26.47 13.11 -18.80
N ASP A 417 -26.47 14.08 -19.71
CA ASP A 417 -27.57 15.03 -19.83
C ASP A 417 -28.73 14.37 -20.58
N LEU A 418 -29.78 14.05 -19.83
CA LEU A 418 -31.00 13.42 -20.31
C LEU A 418 -32.06 14.45 -20.70
N THR A 419 -31.79 15.75 -20.54
CA THR A 419 -32.76 16.80 -20.88
C THR A 419 -33.08 16.79 -22.37
N GLY A 420 -34.36 16.97 -22.70
CA GLY A 420 -34.85 16.88 -24.09
C GLY A 420 -35.09 15.45 -24.61
N MET A 421 -34.65 14.40 -23.90
CA MET A 421 -35.01 13.01 -24.25
C MET A 421 -36.47 12.71 -23.88
N THR A 422 -37.09 11.75 -24.57
CA THR A 422 -38.38 11.20 -24.10
C THR A 422 -38.17 10.38 -22.83
N ALA A 423 -39.18 10.30 -21.96
CA ALA A 423 -39.08 9.50 -20.73
C ALA A 423 -38.67 8.03 -21.01
N LYS A 424 -39.15 7.47 -22.12
CA LYS A 424 -38.88 6.09 -22.55
C LYS A 424 -37.43 5.90 -23.01
N ASP A 425 -36.89 6.85 -23.76
CA ASP A 425 -35.51 6.78 -24.24
C ASP A 425 -34.53 6.99 -23.09
N ALA A 426 -34.81 7.96 -22.20
CA ALA A 426 -34.03 8.19 -20.99
C ALA A 426 -34.02 6.94 -20.09
N GLN A 427 -35.17 6.28 -19.87
CA GLN A 427 -35.26 5.03 -19.12
C GLN A 427 -34.45 3.89 -19.76
N THR A 428 -34.46 3.80 -21.09
CA THR A 428 -33.73 2.76 -21.82
C THR A 428 -32.22 2.97 -21.71
N LEU A 429 -31.77 4.23 -21.81
CA LEU A 429 -30.37 4.61 -21.64
C LEU A 429 -29.91 4.35 -20.20
N LEU A 430 -30.66 4.80 -19.20
CA LEU A 430 -30.37 4.54 -17.79
C LEU A 430 -30.27 3.05 -17.50
N LYS A 431 -31.21 2.25 -17.99
CA LYS A 431 -31.20 0.79 -17.81
C LYS A 431 -29.98 0.14 -18.46
N LYS A 432 -29.53 0.63 -19.61
CA LYS A 432 -28.30 0.17 -20.29
C LYS A 432 -27.06 0.49 -19.46
N GLU A 433 -27.04 1.65 -18.81
CA GLU A 433 -25.94 2.06 -17.93
C GLU A 433 -25.94 1.33 -16.57
N GLY A 434 -27.04 0.67 -16.20
CA GLY A 434 -27.21 -0.01 -14.93
C GLY A 434 -27.92 0.82 -13.86
N LEU A 435 -28.66 1.86 -14.26
CA LEU A 435 -29.45 2.75 -13.40
C LEU A 435 -30.96 2.48 -13.55
N THR A 436 -31.74 2.94 -12.57
CA THR A 436 -33.20 2.97 -12.66
C THR A 436 -33.72 4.40 -12.73
N ALA A 437 -34.95 4.61 -13.21
CA ALA A 437 -35.55 5.94 -13.27
C ALA A 437 -36.82 6.01 -12.42
N ALA A 438 -36.98 7.08 -11.65
CA ALA A 438 -38.25 7.53 -11.09
C ALA A 438 -38.74 8.75 -11.87
N ILE A 439 -40.04 8.82 -12.15
CA ILE A 439 -40.64 9.93 -12.91
C ILE A 439 -41.40 10.85 -11.95
N SER A 440 -41.15 12.15 -12.07
CA SER A 440 -41.92 13.21 -11.40
C SER A 440 -42.50 14.17 -12.42
N GLY A 441 -43.79 14.51 -12.26
CA GLY A 441 -44.50 15.43 -13.17
C GLY A 441 -45.25 14.73 -14.32
N SER A 442 -45.70 15.53 -15.27
CA SER A 442 -46.50 15.10 -16.41
C SER A 442 -46.03 15.80 -17.70
N GLY A 443 -45.55 15.03 -18.67
CA GLY A 443 -45.02 15.54 -19.94
C GLY A 443 -44.37 14.42 -20.76
N GLU A 444 -43.98 14.70 -22.00
CA GLU A 444 -43.37 13.70 -22.90
C GLU A 444 -41.83 13.68 -22.83
N THR A 445 -41.22 14.82 -22.49
CA THR A 445 -39.76 15.01 -22.49
C THR A 445 -39.22 15.37 -21.11
N VAL A 446 -37.99 14.94 -20.83
CA VAL A 446 -37.24 15.28 -19.62
C VAL A 446 -36.89 16.76 -19.61
N THR A 447 -37.37 17.49 -18.61
CA THR A 447 -37.11 18.92 -18.37
C THR A 447 -36.07 19.15 -17.27
N GLY A 448 -35.70 18.11 -16.53
CA GLY A 448 -34.64 18.13 -15.52
C GLY A 448 -34.37 16.73 -14.98
N GLN A 449 -33.22 16.55 -14.33
CA GLN A 449 -32.81 15.29 -13.72
C GLN A 449 -32.09 15.51 -12.39
N ILE A 450 -32.18 14.52 -11.50
CA ILE A 450 -31.35 14.40 -10.31
C ILE A 450 -30.79 12.98 -10.27
N PRO A 451 -29.46 12.79 -10.19
CA PRO A 451 -28.41 13.81 -10.09
C PRO A 451 -28.21 14.64 -11.38
N SER A 452 -27.58 15.80 -11.22
CA SER A 452 -27.25 16.69 -12.35
C SER A 452 -26.25 16.06 -13.32
N PRO A 453 -26.26 16.45 -14.61
CA PRO A 453 -25.29 15.97 -15.58
C PRO A 453 -23.84 16.21 -15.12
N GLY A 454 -22.95 15.25 -15.37
CA GLY A 454 -21.55 15.27 -14.94
C GLY A 454 -21.32 14.81 -13.50
N GLN A 455 -22.36 14.57 -12.69
CA GLN A 455 -22.24 13.96 -11.37
C GLN A 455 -22.05 12.45 -11.47
N THR A 456 -21.21 11.89 -10.62
CA THR A 456 -20.96 10.45 -10.57
C THR A 456 -21.92 9.78 -9.58
N VAL A 457 -22.62 8.72 -9.98
CA VAL A 457 -23.47 7.91 -9.08
C VAL A 457 -23.12 6.44 -9.08
N PRO A 458 -23.36 5.70 -7.99
CA PRO A 458 -23.25 4.25 -7.97
C PRO A 458 -24.24 3.56 -8.93
N GLY A 459 -23.85 2.43 -9.50
CA GLY A 459 -24.71 1.59 -10.32
C GLY A 459 -25.80 0.97 -9.45
N GLY A 460 -26.96 0.74 -10.05
CA GLY A 460 -28.19 0.43 -9.33
C GLY A 460 -28.90 1.64 -8.72
N SER A 461 -28.30 2.84 -8.75
CA SER A 461 -28.95 4.07 -8.27
C SER A 461 -30.20 4.40 -9.07
N GLN A 462 -31.15 5.06 -8.40
CA GLN A 462 -32.36 5.61 -9.02
C GLN A 462 -32.13 7.07 -9.38
N VAL A 463 -32.39 7.44 -10.64
CA VAL A 463 -32.34 8.80 -11.17
C VAL A 463 -33.76 9.35 -11.22
N LEU A 464 -33.97 10.54 -10.65
CA LEU A 464 -35.27 11.22 -10.70
C LEU A 464 -35.33 12.08 -11.98
N LEU A 465 -36.29 11.77 -12.86
CA LEU A 465 -36.55 12.49 -14.10
C LEU A 465 -37.78 13.38 -13.93
N PHE A 466 -37.63 14.68 -14.18
CA PHE A 466 -38.72 15.64 -14.16
C PHE A 466 -39.30 15.79 -15.57
N LEU A 467 -40.62 15.66 -15.71
CA LEU A 467 -41.34 15.81 -16.99
C LEU A 467 -42.26 17.03 -16.92
N GLY A 468 -42.04 18.01 -17.81
CA GLY A 468 -42.91 19.18 -17.96
C GLY A 468 -42.85 20.20 -16.80
N GLN A 469 -41.90 20.04 -15.86
CA GLN A 469 -41.67 20.95 -14.74
C GLN A 469 -40.16 21.13 -14.51
N THR A 470 -39.75 22.34 -14.11
CA THR A 470 -38.37 22.63 -13.71
C THR A 470 -38.20 22.26 -12.24
N PRO A 471 -37.17 21.47 -11.85
CA PRO A 471 -36.96 21.12 -10.45
C PRO A 471 -36.69 22.39 -9.62
N GLU A 472 -37.35 22.53 -8.48
CA GLU A 472 -36.97 23.55 -7.50
C GLU A 472 -35.65 23.13 -6.82
N PRO A 473 -34.65 24.02 -6.72
CA PRO A 473 -33.39 23.68 -6.07
C PRO A 473 -33.61 23.54 -4.56
N GLU A 474 -33.67 22.31 -4.08
CA GLU A 474 -33.68 21.97 -2.66
C GLU A 474 -32.26 21.63 -2.21
N THR A 475 -31.76 22.32 -1.19
CA THR A 475 -30.45 22.04 -0.58
C THR A 475 -30.62 21.29 0.72
N VAL A 476 -29.75 20.34 0.98
CA VAL A 476 -29.73 19.53 2.21
C VAL A 476 -28.38 19.66 2.90
N LYS A 477 -28.36 19.51 4.23
CA LYS A 477 -27.12 19.47 5.01
C LYS A 477 -26.55 18.06 5.02
N VAL A 478 -25.25 17.94 4.75
CA VAL A 478 -24.54 16.67 4.76
C VAL A 478 -24.50 16.11 6.21
N PRO A 479 -24.98 14.87 6.45
CA PRO A 479 -24.87 14.22 7.75
C PRO A 479 -23.43 13.98 8.20
N ASP A 480 -23.28 13.75 9.51
CA ASP A 480 -22.08 13.12 10.04
C ASP A 480 -22.19 11.60 9.81
N PHE A 481 -21.47 11.08 8.82
CA PHE A 481 -21.50 9.65 8.49
C PHE A 481 -20.54 8.83 9.34
N TYR A 482 -19.67 9.46 10.13
CA TYR A 482 -18.60 8.79 10.84
C TYR A 482 -19.13 7.72 11.81
N GLY A 483 -18.56 6.51 11.74
CA GLY A 483 -18.97 5.38 12.57
C GLY A 483 -20.26 4.67 12.14
N MET A 484 -20.96 5.14 11.10
CA MET A 484 -22.10 4.43 10.52
C MET A 484 -21.64 3.21 9.74
N ASN A 485 -22.40 2.11 9.83
CA ASN A 485 -22.25 0.99 8.90
C ASN A 485 -22.91 1.30 7.54
N ARG A 486 -22.69 0.45 6.53
CA ARG A 486 -23.14 0.72 5.15
C ARG A 486 -24.65 0.94 5.03
N GLN A 487 -25.45 0.18 5.77
CA GLN A 487 -26.91 0.35 5.78
C GLN A 487 -27.29 1.69 6.42
N GLN A 488 -26.72 2.02 7.57
CA GLN A 488 -26.99 3.28 8.28
C GLN A 488 -26.60 4.51 7.44
N ALA A 489 -25.44 4.46 6.79
CA ALA A 489 -25.00 5.54 5.91
C ALA A 489 -25.91 5.68 4.68
N SER A 490 -26.34 4.55 4.09
CA SER A 490 -27.27 4.55 2.97
C SER A 490 -28.65 5.08 3.36
N ASP A 491 -29.15 4.71 4.54
CA ASP A 491 -30.44 5.18 5.06
C ASP A 491 -30.39 6.68 5.37
N ALA A 492 -29.31 7.14 6.01
CA ALA A 492 -29.10 8.56 6.34
C ALA A 492 -28.97 9.44 5.09
N ALA A 493 -28.25 8.97 4.07
CA ALA A 493 -28.14 9.66 2.80
C ALA A 493 -29.47 9.64 2.02
N GLY A 494 -30.11 8.47 1.94
CA GLY A 494 -31.37 8.29 1.21
C GLY A 494 -32.52 9.14 1.77
N ALA A 495 -32.59 9.31 3.10
CA ALA A 495 -33.57 10.19 3.74
C ALA A 495 -33.46 11.67 3.33
N LEU A 496 -32.29 12.08 2.85
CA LEU A 496 -31.99 13.44 2.40
C LEU A 496 -31.84 13.55 0.88
N GLY A 497 -32.13 12.47 0.15
CA GLY A 497 -31.94 12.42 -1.30
C GLY A 497 -30.48 12.54 -1.73
N LEU A 498 -29.51 12.17 -0.88
CA LEU A 498 -28.09 12.11 -1.21
C LEU A 498 -27.70 10.71 -1.70
N TYR A 499 -26.66 10.65 -2.54
CA TYR A 499 -26.04 9.39 -2.94
C TYR A 499 -24.75 9.17 -2.15
N ILE A 500 -24.41 7.91 -1.86
CA ILE A 500 -23.13 7.56 -1.23
C ILE A 500 -22.27 6.74 -2.18
N LEU A 501 -21.00 7.11 -2.29
CA LEU A 501 -19.99 6.36 -3.01
C LEU A 501 -19.09 5.66 -1.98
N VAL A 502 -18.98 4.34 -2.08
CA VAL A 502 -18.24 3.50 -1.13
C VAL A 502 -16.81 3.27 -1.63
N THR A 503 -15.82 3.50 -0.76
CA THR A 503 -14.40 3.18 -1.00
C THR A 503 -13.81 2.43 0.20
N GLY A 504 -12.76 1.63 0.01
CA GLY A 504 -12.17 0.79 1.07
C GLY A 504 -12.83 -0.58 1.18
N ASN A 505 -13.15 -1.02 2.41
CA ASN A 505 -13.83 -2.30 2.63
C ASN A 505 -15.33 -2.18 2.30
N ASP A 506 -15.80 -2.95 1.32
CA ASP A 506 -17.17 -2.92 0.82
C ASP A 506 -18.10 -3.99 1.44
N GLU A 507 -17.58 -4.79 2.38
CA GLU A 507 -18.33 -5.85 3.05
C GLU A 507 -19.50 -5.28 3.89
N ILE A 508 -20.70 -5.85 3.74
CA ILE A 508 -21.88 -5.47 4.52
C ILE A 508 -21.81 -6.18 5.87
N SER A 509 -21.08 -5.61 6.83
CA SER A 509 -20.99 -6.11 8.21
C SER A 509 -21.12 -4.98 9.22
N THR A 510 -21.44 -5.31 10.48
CA THR A 510 -21.52 -4.33 11.57
C THR A 510 -20.15 -3.84 12.04
N GLY A 511 -19.05 -4.52 11.68
CA GLY A 511 -17.67 -4.13 12.01
C GLY A 511 -17.04 -3.18 11.00
N VAL A 512 -17.63 -3.06 9.81
CA VAL A 512 -17.20 -2.17 8.74
C VAL A 512 -17.97 -0.85 8.84
N THR A 513 -17.26 0.23 9.19
CA THR A 513 -17.88 1.54 9.41
C THR A 513 -17.16 2.64 8.63
N VAL A 514 -17.86 3.76 8.42
CA VAL A 514 -17.31 4.95 7.76
C VAL A 514 -16.23 5.56 8.65
N THR A 515 -15.04 5.71 8.08
CA THR A 515 -13.86 6.30 8.72
C THR A 515 -13.45 7.65 8.12
N ALA A 516 -14.03 8.01 6.96
CA ALA A 516 -13.89 9.34 6.38
C ALA A 516 -15.04 9.63 5.40
N GLN A 517 -15.35 10.91 5.22
CA GLN A 517 -16.26 11.43 4.20
C GLN A 517 -15.57 12.58 3.46
N ASN A 518 -15.76 12.69 2.14
CA ASN A 518 -15.12 13.72 1.31
C ASN A 518 -15.71 15.12 1.49
N VAL A 519 -17.00 15.23 1.86
CA VAL A 519 -17.69 16.48 2.16
C VAL A 519 -17.92 16.57 3.65
N ALA A 520 -17.50 17.67 4.29
CA ALA A 520 -17.65 17.85 5.73
C ALA A 520 -19.12 17.88 6.15
N LYS A 521 -19.42 17.39 7.37
CA LYS A 521 -20.75 17.50 7.97
C LYS A 521 -21.25 18.95 8.01
N ASP A 522 -22.56 19.12 8.02
CA ASP A 522 -23.27 20.40 8.04
C ASP A 522 -23.06 21.30 6.80
N THR A 523 -22.26 20.88 5.82
CA THR A 523 -22.13 21.54 4.51
C THR A 523 -23.47 21.47 3.77
N GLU A 524 -23.96 22.60 3.26
CA GLU A 524 -25.15 22.63 2.41
C GLU A 524 -24.78 22.22 0.98
N VAL A 525 -25.45 21.19 0.47
CA VAL A 525 -25.26 20.67 -0.88
C VAL A 525 -26.61 20.52 -1.58
N PRO A 526 -26.67 20.60 -2.92
CA PRO A 526 -27.90 20.26 -3.65
C PRO A 526 -28.36 18.83 -3.33
N ALA A 527 -29.67 18.62 -3.20
CA ALA A 527 -30.24 17.28 -3.16
C ALA A 527 -29.80 16.49 -4.41
N GLY A 528 -29.39 15.23 -4.21
CA GLY A 528 -28.80 14.39 -5.25
C GLY A 528 -27.29 14.50 -5.42
N THR A 529 -26.59 15.22 -4.52
CA THR A 529 -25.12 15.21 -4.47
C THR A 529 -24.60 13.83 -4.04
N THR A 530 -23.50 13.37 -4.64
CA THR A 530 -22.81 12.15 -4.24
C THR A 530 -21.71 12.44 -3.22
N ILE A 531 -21.79 11.75 -2.08
CA ILE A 531 -20.82 11.83 -0.98
C ILE A 531 -19.94 10.58 -0.99
N THR A 532 -18.62 10.74 -1.12
CA THR A 532 -17.66 9.63 -1.04
C THR A 532 -17.36 9.31 0.42
N LEU A 533 -17.62 8.07 0.81
CA LEU A 533 -17.41 7.53 2.14
C LEU A 533 -16.34 6.42 2.09
N VAL A 534 -15.37 6.48 3.01
CA VAL A 534 -14.31 5.47 3.15
C VAL A 534 -14.70 4.53 4.28
N PHE A 535 -14.97 3.27 3.94
CA PHE A 535 -15.28 2.20 4.88
C PHE A 535 -14.02 1.42 5.21
N ALA A 536 -13.86 1.07 6.49
CA ALA A 536 -12.80 0.18 6.93
C ALA A 536 -13.38 -0.82 7.93
N ASP A 537 -12.85 -2.04 7.91
CA ASP A 537 -13.11 -2.96 9.01
C ASP A 537 -12.36 -2.47 10.26
N THR A 538 -13.12 -1.92 11.20
CA THR A 538 -12.62 -1.44 12.49
C THR A 538 -12.58 -2.54 13.55
N ALA A 539 -13.19 -3.69 13.26
CA ALA A 539 -13.15 -4.89 14.08
C ALA A 539 -12.01 -5.83 13.69
N ALA A 540 -11.48 -5.70 12.47
CA ALA A 540 -10.31 -6.43 11.98
C ALA A 540 -9.11 -6.18 12.91
N ARG A 541 -8.72 -7.25 13.60
CA ARG A 541 -7.47 -7.35 14.34
C ARG A 541 -6.65 -8.40 13.59
N ASP A 542 -5.53 -7.97 13.01
CA ASP A 542 -4.43 -8.91 12.76
C ASP A 542 -3.79 -9.31 14.10
#